data_AF-A0A7J2UUD5-F1
#
_entry.id   AF-A0A7J2UUD5-F1
#
_cell.length_a   1.000
_cell.length_b   1.000
_cell.length_c   1.000
_cell.angle_alpha   90.00
_cell.angle_beta   90.00
_cell.angle_gamma   90.00
#
_symmetry.space_group_name_H-M   'P 1'
#
loop_
_entity.id
_entity.type
_entity.pdbx_description
1 polymer ?
#
loop_
_entity_poly.entity_id
_entity_poly.type
_entity_poly.pdbx_seq_one_letter_code
_entity_poly.pdbx_strand_id
1 'polypeptide(L)'
;ISDVHSNLLALTAVLEDMEERGVERIVSAGDVVGYNPFPNEVVSLFIKRDILSVMGNHDWAIVNDDYSNLNWLSTATDPWNRERLTQEHLEWLGKLPESLYLELEMLTMRVFHGGPSHIDQRIWHSEWGQQDMDRLDSHLLMVGHTHIPFVKSFSDGGGAFNPGSVGQPRDKNPLASYGILTVNDEKWKYENIRIPYDIDSVKYQFVKEGLPVDGFARLYGGE
;
A
#
# COMPACT_ATOMS: atom_id res chain seq x y z
N ILE A 1 0.14 1.91 5.96
CA ILE A 1 0.32 2.40 4.56
C ILE A 1 -0.10 1.31 3.58
N SER A 2 -0.23 1.62 2.30
CA SER A 2 -0.46 0.65 1.23
C SER A 2 -0.08 1.26 -0.11
N ASP A 3 0.13 0.41 -1.13
CA ASP A 3 0.21 0.79 -2.54
C ASP A 3 1.25 1.91 -2.75
N VAL A 4 2.48 1.67 -2.28
CA VAL A 4 3.62 2.60 -2.42
C VAL A 4 4.09 2.65 -3.86
N HIS A 5 4.02 1.53 -4.58
CA HIS A 5 4.25 1.47 -6.03
C HIS A 5 5.53 2.19 -6.44
N SER A 6 6.68 1.84 -5.84
CA SER A 6 7.98 2.42 -6.20
C SER A 6 8.04 3.97 -6.17
N ASN A 7 7.12 4.64 -5.45
CA ASN A 7 7.09 6.10 -5.36
C ASN A 7 7.87 6.57 -4.13
N LEU A 8 9.20 6.67 -4.30
CA LEU A 8 10.11 7.09 -3.23
C LEU A 8 9.71 8.45 -2.63
N LEU A 9 9.34 9.43 -3.44
CA LEU A 9 9.08 10.79 -2.97
C LEU A 9 7.82 10.86 -2.11
N ALA A 10 6.76 10.13 -2.49
CA ALA A 10 5.58 10.00 -1.66
C ALA A 10 5.87 9.22 -0.36
N LEU A 11 6.63 8.12 -0.45
CA LEU A 11 6.99 7.33 0.72
C LEU A 11 7.82 8.17 1.72
N THR A 12 8.83 8.90 1.25
CA THR A 12 9.67 9.75 2.10
C THR A 12 8.83 10.80 2.82
N ALA A 13 7.96 11.53 2.10
CA ALA A 13 7.08 12.53 2.72
C ALA A 13 6.13 11.93 3.77
N VAL A 14 5.57 10.74 3.50
CA VAL A 14 4.71 10.03 4.45
C VAL A 14 5.49 9.57 5.69
N LEU A 15 6.71 9.03 5.52
CA LEU A 15 7.53 8.58 6.64
C LEU A 15 8.00 9.74 7.53
N GLU A 16 8.29 10.90 6.94
CA GLU A 16 8.62 12.13 7.68
C GLU A 16 7.43 12.62 8.51
N ASP A 17 6.23 12.74 7.91
CA ASP A 17 5.01 13.16 8.62
C ASP A 17 4.59 12.14 9.70
N MET A 18 4.82 10.83 9.49
CA MET A 18 4.63 9.80 10.51
C MET A 18 5.56 9.99 11.72
N GLU A 19 6.83 10.33 11.47
CA GLU A 19 7.82 10.56 12.53
C GLU A 19 7.47 11.80 13.36
N GLU A 20 7.06 12.89 12.72
CA GLU A 20 6.59 14.11 13.40
C GLU A 20 5.36 13.85 14.28
N ARG A 21 4.49 12.91 13.89
CA ARG A 21 3.30 12.51 14.66
C ARG A 21 3.58 11.47 15.74
N GLY A 22 4.81 10.98 15.85
CA GLY A 22 5.19 9.97 16.83
C GLY A 22 4.62 8.57 16.55
N VAL A 23 4.45 8.20 15.28
CA VAL A 23 4.02 6.84 14.91
C VAL A 23 5.11 5.83 15.29
N GLU A 24 4.75 4.84 16.11
CA GLU A 24 5.71 3.89 16.69
C GLU A 24 5.99 2.67 15.80
N ARG A 25 4.98 2.21 15.05
CA ARG A 25 5.08 1.03 14.17
C ARG A 25 4.39 1.28 12.85
N ILE A 26 4.97 0.75 11.78
CA ILE A 26 4.48 0.92 10.40
C ILE A 26 4.14 -0.45 9.82
N VAL A 27 2.91 -0.57 9.33
CA VAL A 27 2.39 -1.75 8.64
C VAL A 27 1.96 -1.36 7.24
N SER A 28 2.27 -2.21 6.26
CA SER A 28 1.97 -2.05 4.84
C SER A 28 1.06 -3.16 4.33
N ALA A 29 0.03 -2.80 3.58
CA ALA A 29 -0.86 -3.73 2.88
C ALA A 29 -0.33 -4.10 1.46
N GLY A 30 0.99 -4.08 1.25
CA GLY A 30 1.62 -4.54 0.01
C GLY A 30 1.61 -3.51 -1.13
N ASP A 31 1.95 -3.99 -2.32
CA ASP A 31 2.27 -3.19 -3.50
C ASP A 31 3.38 -2.18 -3.18
N VAL A 32 4.49 -2.73 -2.71
CA VAL A 32 5.71 -2.00 -2.39
C VAL A 32 6.33 -1.44 -3.68
N VAL A 33 6.38 -2.27 -4.72
CA VAL A 33 6.93 -1.92 -6.04
C VAL A 33 5.88 -1.98 -7.14
N GLY A 34 6.16 -1.32 -8.27
CA GLY A 34 5.29 -1.22 -9.45
C GLY A 34 5.07 0.22 -9.88
N TYR A 35 4.66 0.46 -11.13
CA TYR A 35 4.41 1.80 -11.72
C TYR A 35 5.57 2.82 -11.72
N ASN A 36 6.01 3.31 -10.55
CA ASN A 36 6.91 4.47 -10.44
C ASN A 36 8.40 4.04 -10.46
N PRO A 37 9.35 5.00 -10.59
CA PRO A 37 10.69 4.68 -11.06
C PRO A 37 11.76 4.52 -9.96
N PHE A 38 11.37 4.19 -8.72
CA PHE A 38 12.30 4.07 -7.58
C PHE A 38 12.19 2.74 -6.80
N PRO A 39 12.18 1.56 -7.48
CA PRO A 39 11.94 0.28 -6.81
C PRO A 39 12.99 -0.07 -5.74
N ASN A 40 14.27 0.14 -6.03
CA ASN A 40 15.35 -0.22 -5.10
C ASN A 40 15.33 0.65 -3.84
N GLU A 41 15.16 1.94 -4.02
CA GLU A 41 15.16 2.92 -2.94
C GLU A 41 13.97 2.70 -2.01
N VAL A 42 12.80 2.36 -2.57
CA VAL A 42 11.62 2.00 -1.79
C VAL A 42 11.86 0.72 -0.99
N VAL A 43 12.33 -0.36 -1.61
CA VAL A 43 12.62 -1.61 -0.88
C VAL A 43 13.69 -1.40 0.20
N SER A 44 14.75 -0.65 -0.10
CA SER A 44 15.77 -0.27 0.88
C SER A 44 15.20 0.48 2.07
N LEU A 45 14.23 1.39 1.86
CA LEU A 45 13.54 2.09 2.96
C LEU A 45 12.65 1.15 3.78
N PHE A 46 11.93 0.23 3.15
CA PHE A 46 11.13 -0.78 3.84
C PHE A 46 11.99 -1.64 4.76
N ILE A 47 13.15 -2.12 4.26
CA ILE A 47 14.11 -2.89 5.06
C ILE A 47 14.68 -2.03 6.19
N LYS A 48 15.17 -0.82 5.88
CA LYS A 48 15.82 0.07 6.86
C LYS A 48 14.89 0.50 8.00
N ARG A 49 13.60 0.69 7.70
CA ARG A 49 12.59 1.14 8.67
C ARG A 49 11.79 0.00 9.30
N ASP A 50 12.18 -1.25 9.02
CA ASP A 50 11.52 -2.46 9.53
C ASP A 50 9.99 -2.44 9.31
N ILE A 51 9.57 -2.04 8.10
CA ILE A 51 8.16 -1.94 7.75
C ILE A 51 7.62 -3.35 7.51
N LEU A 52 6.70 -3.80 8.36
CA LEU A 52 5.98 -5.05 8.17
C LEU A 52 5.08 -4.91 6.93
N SER A 53 5.23 -5.77 5.94
CA SER A 53 4.43 -5.75 4.71
C SER A 53 3.89 -7.12 4.37
N VAL A 54 2.74 -7.14 3.72
CA VAL A 54 2.25 -8.30 2.95
C VAL A 54 2.66 -8.16 1.49
N MET A 55 2.56 -9.27 0.75
CA MET A 55 2.70 -9.31 -0.71
C MET A 55 1.50 -8.63 -1.37
N GLY A 56 1.76 -7.68 -2.27
CA GLY A 56 0.74 -7.15 -3.20
C GLY A 56 0.74 -7.84 -4.56
N ASN A 57 -0.29 -7.58 -5.37
CA ASN A 57 -0.39 -8.24 -6.68
C ASN A 57 0.71 -7.77 -7.66
N HIS A 58 1.19 -6.54 -7.51
CA HIS A 58 2.34 -6.03 -8.28
C HIS A 58 3.66 -6.60 -7.79
N ASP A 59 3.83 -6.71 -6.46
CA ASP A 59 5.01 -7.38 -5.88
C ASP A 59 5.09 -8.83 -6.38
N TRP A 60 3.96 -9.56 -6.37
CA TRP A 60 3.88 -10.93 -6.87
C TRP A 60 4.22 -11.02 -8.36
N ALA A 61 3.64 -10.14 -9.18
CA ALA A 61 3.88 -10.12 -10.62
C ALA A 61 5.36 -9.87 -10.94
N ILE A 62 5.97 -8.89 -10.26
CA ILE A 62 7.38 -8.56 -10.41
C ILE A 62 8.28 -9.69 -9.93
N VAL A 63 7.97 -10.37 -8.82
CA VAL A 63 8.77 -11.51 -8.32
C VAL A 63 8.73 -12.68 -9.30
N ASN A 64 7.53 -13.02 -9.78
CA ASN A 64 7.30 -14.19 -10.64
C ASN A 64 7.52 -13.93 -12.13
N ASP A 65 7.78 -12.68 -12.52
CA ASP A 65 7.91 -12.26 -13.92
C ASP A 65 6.64 -12.56 -14.75
N ASP A 66 5.47 -12.40 -14.13
CA ASP A 66 4.17 -12.65 -14.73
C ASP A 66 3.26 -11.42 -14.60
N TYR A 67 3.10 -10.70 -15.70
CA TYR A 67 2.31 -9.46 -15.79
C TYR A 67 0.95 -9.66 -16.46
N SER A 68 0.52 -10.92 -16.67
CA SER A 68 -0.66 -11.26 -17.48
C SER A 68 -1.98 -10.72 -16.94
N ASN A 69 -2.08 -10.51 -15.62
CA ASN A 69 -3.28 -10.03 -14.93
C ASN A 69 -3.24 -8.53 -14.61
N LEU A 70 -2.24 -7.79 -15.12
CA LEU A 70 -2.09 -6.37 -14.85
C LEU A 70 -2.70 -5.51 -15.95
N ASN A 71 -2.94 -4.22 -15.64
CA ASN A 71 -3.36 -3.26 -16.66
C ASN A 71 -2.18 -2.87 -17.56
N TRP A 72 -2.49 -2.28 -18.72
CA TRP A 72 -1.50 -1.96 -19.74
C TRP A 72 -0.34 -1.11 -19.23
N LEU A 73 -0.60 -0.16 -18.31
CA LEU A 73 0.42 0.74 -17.80
C LEU A 73 1.38 -0.03 -16.90
N SER A 74 0.85 -0.88 -16.01
CA SER A 74 1.67 -1.79 -15.20
C SER A 74 2.50 -2.72 -16.08
N THR A 75 1.92 -3.31 -17.13
CA THR A 75 2.65 -4.16 -18.08
C THR A 75 3.78 -3.40 -18.80
N ALA A 76 3.66 -2.07 -18.91
CA ALA A 76 4.70 -1.22 -19.49
C ALA A 76 5.78 -0.75 -18.48
N THR A 77 5.48 -0.73 -17.18
CA THR A 77 6.37 -0.19 -16.13
C THR A 77 6.98 -1.24 -15.21
N ASP A 78 6.29 -2.34 -14.99
CA ASP A 78 6.66 -3.35 -13.99
C ASP A 78 7.82 -4.25 -14.45
N PRO A 79 7.93 -4.63 -15.74
CA PRO A 79 9.15 -5.24 -16.26
C PRO A 79 10.38 -4.34 -16.06
N TRP A 80 10.24 -3.03 -16.26
CA TRP A 80 11.30 -2.06 -15.99
C TRP A 80 11.66 -2.03 -14.50
N ASN A 81 10.67 -2.11 -13.60
CA ASN A 81 10.92 -2.21 -12.16
C ASN A 81 11.74 -3.47 -11.83
N ARG A 82 11.34 -4.63 -12.36
CA ARG A 82 12.04 -5.91 -12.18
C ARG A 82 13.49 -5.83 -12.67
N GLU A 83 13.73 -5.28 -13.84
CA GLU A 83 15.08 -5.13 -14.42
C GLU A 83 16.01 -4.24 -13.58
N ARG A 84 15.46 -3.31 -12.79
CA ARG A 84 16.24 -2.43 -11.91
C ARG A 84 16.45 -3.02 -10.53
N LEU A 85 15.53 -3.85 -10.03
CA LEU A 85 15.66 -4.46 -8.72
C LEU A 85 16.97 -5.24 -8.59
N THR A 86 17.68 -5.02 -7.48
CA THR A 86 18.80 -5.90 -7.12
C THR A 86 18.27 -7.29 -6.76
N GLN A 87 19.13 -8.30 -6.89
CA GLN A 87 18.80 -9.67 -6.47
C GLN A 87 18.36 -9.74 -5.01
N GLU A 88 19.03 -8.98 -4.12
CA GLU A 88 18.68 -8.89 -2.70
C GLU A 88 17.26 -8.34 -2.49
N HIS A 89 16.90 -7.26 -3.18
CA HIS A 89 15.57 -6.66 -3.06
C HIS A 89 14.48 -7.57 -3.64
N LEU A 90 14.77 -8.27 -4.75
CA LEU A 90 13.85 -9.24 -5.33
C LEU A 90 13.62 -10.44 -4.39
N GLU A 91 14.67 -10.92 -3.74
CA GLU A 91 14.58 -11.98 -2.72
C GLU A 91 13.83 -11.52 -1.47
N TRP A 92 13.96 -10.26 -1.08
CA TRP A 92 13.19 -9.69 0.02
C TRP A 92 11.69 -9.63 -0.32
N LEU A 93 11.35 -9.13 -1.51
CA LEU A 93 9.96 -9.10 -2.00
C LEU A 93 9.37 -10.51 -2.05
N GLY A 94 10.14 -11.48 -2.55
CA GLY A 94 9.72 -12.89 -2.63
C GLY A 94 9.49 -13.59 -1.29
N LYS A 95 9.86 -12.96 -0.16
CA LYS A 95 9.60 -13.47 1.20
C LYS A 95 8.41 -12.80 1.87
N LEU A 96 7.77 -11.81 1.25
CA LEU A 96 6.60 -11.16 1.82
C LEU A 96 5.46 -12.18 1.98
N PRO A 97 4.82 -12.26 3.16
CA PRO A 97 3.72 -13.17 3.39
C PRO A 97 2.46 -12.69 2.66
N GLU A 98 1.54 -13.61 2.35
CA GLU A 98 0.24 -13.28 1.76
C GLU A 98 -0.65 -12.47 2.72
N SER A 99 -0.49 -12.68 4.03
CA SER A 99 -1.24 -11.97 5.06
C SER A 99 -0.44 -11.83 6.36
N LEU A 100 -0.82 -10.86 7.19
CA LEU A 100 -0.34 -10.73 8.56
C LEU A 100 -1.49 -10.89 9.55
N TYR A 101 -1.17 -11.42 10.72
CA TYR A 101 -2.03 -11.40 11.91
C TYR A 101 -1.25 -10.70 13.03
N LEU A 102 -1.78 -9.57 13.48
CA LEU A 102 -1.11 -8.70 14.44
C LEU A 102 -1.93 -8.62 15.74
N GLU A 103 -1.25 -8.79 16.86
CA GLU A 103 -1.80 -8.51 18.20
C GLU A 103 -1.55 -7.04 18.55
N LEU A 104 -2.63 -6.31 18.82
CA LEU A 104 -2.67 -4.88 19.13
C LEU A 104 -3.25 -4.69 20.53
N GLU A 105 -2.42 -4.89 21.56
CA GLU A 105 -2.86 -4.91 22.96
C GLU A 105 -4.00 -5.93 23.20
N MET A 106 -5.24 -5.46 23.32
CA MET A 106 -6.44 -6.28 23.52
C MET A 106 -7.23 -6.53 22.22
N LEU A 107 -6.78 -5.97 21.10
CA LEU A 107 -7.37 -6.16 19.77
C LEU A 107 -6.45 -7.00 18.88
N THR A 108 -7.02 -7.52 17.79
CA THR A 108 -6.27 -8.27 16.79
C THR A 108 -6.61 -7.76 15.41
N MET A 109 -5.63 -7.77 14.50
CA MET A 109 -5.78 -7.23 13.15
C MET A 109 -5.26 -8.20 12.10
N ARG A 110 -6.07 -8.47 11.09
CA ARG A 110 -5.66 -9.11 9.84
C ARG A 110 -5.27 -8.06 8.81
N VAL A 111 -4.19 -8.32 8.08
CA VAL A 111 -3.74 -7.48 6.96
C VAL A 111 -3.70 -8.35 5.71
N PHE A 112 -4.35 -7.88 4.65
CA PHE A 112 -4.28 -8.46 3.31
C PHE A 112 -4.02 -7.34 2.31
N HIS A 113 -3.47 -7.65 1.14
CA HIS A 113 -3.41 -6.66 0.07
C HIS A 113 -4.81 -6.42 -0.53
N GLY A 114 -5.39 -7.42 -1.20
CA GLY A 114 -6.77 -7.34 -1.68
C GLY A 114 -7.80 -7.73 -0.63
N GLY A 115 -7.77 -9.00 -0.22
CA GLY A 115 -8.68 -9.54 0.79
C GLY A 115 -8.44 -11.02 1.09
N PRO A 116 -9.20 -11.62 2.00
CA PRO A 116 -8.97 -12.98 2.48
C PRO A 116 -9.26 -14.07 1.42
N SER A 117 -9.98 -13.76 0.34
CA SER A 117 -10.27 -14.73 -0.72
C SER A 117 -9.21 -14.79 -1.81
N HIS A 118 -8.57 -13.66 -2.14
CA HIS A 118 -7.56 -13.57 -3.19
C HIS A 118 -6.79 -12.24 -3.11
N ILE A 119 -5.55 -12.22 -3.60
CA ILE A 119 -4.70 -11.02 -3.63
C ILE A 119 -5.30 -9.87 -4.45
N ASP A 120 -6.04 -10.19 -5.51
CA ASP A 120 -6.77 -9.23 -6.36
C ASP A 120 -8.23 -8.95 -5.91
N GLN A 121 -8.64 -9.46 -4.74
CA GLN A 121 -9.98 -9.15 -4.23
C GLN A 121 -10.09 -7.63 -3.97
N ARG A 122 -11.14 -7.00 -4.48
CA ARG A 122 -11.44 -5.59 -4.18
C ARG A 122 -12.45 -5.51 -3.06
N ILE A 123 -12.05 -4.96 -1.93
CA ILE A 123 -12.92 -4.69 -0.81
C ILE A 123 -13.31 -3.21 -0.82
N TRP A 124 -14.60 -2.95 -0.97
CA TRP A 124 -15.18 -1.60 -0.96
C TRP A 124 -15.97 -1.34 0.31
N HIS A 125 -16.01 -0.08 0.77
CA HIS A 125 -16.79 0.32 1.95
C HIS A 125 -18.27 -0.12 1.89
N SER A 126 -18.89 -0.03 0.72
CA SER A 126 -20.30 -0.40 0.50
C SER A 126 -20.57 -1.90 0.53
N GLU A 127 -19.55 -2.72 0.27
CA GLU A 127 -19.70 -4.17 0.05
C GLU A 127 -19.27 -4.99 1.27
N TRP A 128 -18.28 -4.53 2.03
CA TRP A 128 -17.76 -5.26 3.20
C TRP A 128 -18.72 -5.15 4.40
N GLY A 129 -19.36 -6.26 4.79
CA GLY A 129 -20.41 -6.29 5.82
C GLY A 129 -19.97 -6.91 7.15
N GLN A 130 -20.86 -6.81 8.16
CA GLN A 130 -20.67 -7.47 9.46
C GLN A 130 -20.45 -8.99 9.29
N GLN A 131 -21.20 -9.64 8.38
CA GLN A 131 -21.06 -11.07 8.12
C GLN A 131 -19.67 -11.46 7.57
N ASP A 132 -18.98 -10.54 6.90
CA ASP A 132 -17.62 -10.78 6.41
C ASP A 132 -16.60 -10.61 7.54
N MET A 133 -16.83 -9.63 8.43
CA MET A 133 -16.08 -9.50 9.69
C MET A 133 -16.27 -10.70 10.61
N ASP A 134 -17.49 -11.23 10.75
CA ASP A 134 -17.79 -12.39 11.59
C ASP A 134 -17.05 -13.67 11.12
N ARG A 135 -16.65 -13.71 9.85
CA ARG A 135 -15.84 -14.79 9.26
C ARG A 135 -14.34 -14.57 9.41
N LEU A 136 -13.92 -13.34 9.68
CA LEU A 136 -12.54 -13.04 10.04
C LEU A 136 -12.30 -13.41 11.50
N ASP A 137 -11.16 -14.02 11.77
CA ASP A 137 -10.70 -14.36 13.12
C ASP A 137 -10.01 -13.18 13.82
N SER A 138 -10.44 -11.94 13.52
CA SER A 138 -9.81 -10.72 14.03
C SER A 138 -10.80 -9.58 14.21
N HIS A 139 -10.51 -8.69 15.15
CA HIS A 139 -11.31 -7.49 15.40
C HIS A 139 -11.22 -6.46 14.26
N LEU A 140 -10.03 -6.33 13.65
CA LEU A 140 -9.73 -5.33 12.64
C LEU A 140 -9.25 -5.96 11.33
N LEU A 141 -9.65 -5.37 10.20
CA LEU A 141 -9.16 -5.68 8.87
C LEU A 141 -8.49 -4.45 8.26
N MET A 142 -7.25 -4.63 7.80
CA MET A 142 -6.57 -3.67 6.94
C MET A 142 -6.40 -4.25 5.53
N VAL A 143 -6.81 -3.49 4.51
CA VAL A 143 -6.66 -3.84 3.09
C VAL A 143 -6.05 -2.69 2.28
N GLY A 144 -5.56 -3.00 1.09
CA GLY A 144 -5.00 -2.08 0.09
C GLY A 144 -5.71 -2.20 -1.26
N HIS A 145 -4.95 -2.26 -2.35
CA HIS A 145 -5.35 -2.68 -3.71
C HIS A 145 -6.30 -1.73 -4.48
N THR A 146 -7.34 -1.19 -3.83
CA THR A 146 -8.28 -0.25 -4.47
C THR A 146 -7.70 1.17 -4.59
N HIS A 147 -6.69 1.49 -3.79
CA HIS A 147 -6.05 2.80 -3.67
C HIS A 147 -6.98 3.93 -3.16
N ILE A 148 -8.18 3.58 -2.70
CA ILE A 148 -9.21 4.53 -2.25
C ILE A 148 -9.43 4.30 -0.76
N PRO A 149 -9.15 5.29 0.10
CA PRO A 149 -9.25 5.07 1.52
C PRO A 149 -10.69 4.93 1.97
N PHE A 150 -10.89 4.12 3.00
CA PHE A 150 -12.14 4.06 3.73
C PHE A 150 -11.87 3.62 5.17
N VAL A 151 -12.85 3.90 6.02
CA VAL A 151 -12.95 3.31 7.36
C VAL A 151 -14.40 2.92 7.59
N LYS A 152 -14.61 1.74 8.17
CA LYS A 152 -15.93 1.23 8.53
C LYS A 152 -15.86 0.61 9.91
N SER A 153 -16.77 1.03 10.80
CA SER A 153 -16.95 0.44 12.12
C SER A 153 -18.16 -0.48 12.13
N PHE A 154 -18.08 -1.52 12.96
CA PHE A 154 -19.07 -2.59 13.03
C PHE A 154 -19.72 -2.63 14.43
N SER A 155 -20.85 -3.33 14.53
CA SER A 155 -21.71 -3.28 15.72
C SER A 155 -21.14 -4.01 16.94
N ASP A 156 -20.21 -4.93 16.70
CA ASP A 156 -19.43 -5.68 17.70
C ASP A 156 -18.17 -4.93 18.17
N GLY A 157 -17.94 -3.71 17.68
CA GLY A 157 -16.74 -2.93 17.96
C GLY A 157 -15.59 -3.17 16.99
N GLY A 158 -15.72 -4.10 16.04
CA GLY A 158 -14.74 -4.37 14.99
C GLY A 158 -14.65 -3.27 13.93
N GLY A 159 -13.69 -3.42 13.02
CA GLY A 159 -13.39 -2.41 12.00
C GLY A 159 -12.76 -2.95 10.74
N ALA A 160 -13.02 -2.29 9.62
CA ALA A 160 -12.28 -2.50 8.38
C ALA A 160 -11.84 -1.15 7.80
N PHE A 161 -10.62 -1.07 7.31
CA PHE A 161 -10.10 0.15 6.71
C PHE A 161 -9.11 -0.11 5.59
N ASN A 162 -9.04 0.87 4.70
CA ASN A 162 -8.06 0.96 3.63
C ASN A 162 -7.34 2.31 3.78
N PRO A 163 -6.00 2.35 3.87
CA PRO A 163 -5.26 3.59 3.98
C PRO A 163 -5.23 4.43 2.71
N GLY A 164 -5.84 3.95 1.62
CA GLY A 164 -5.61 4.48 0.28
C GLY A 164 -4.20 4.15 -0.17
N SER A 165 -3.74 4.84 -1.20
CA SER A 165 -2.40 4.62 -1.76
C SER A 165 -1.45 5.74 -1.40
N VAL A 166 -0.22 5.36 -0.99
CA VAL A 166 0.88 6.29 -0.82
C VAL A 166 1.34 6.82 -2.17
N GLY A 167 1.58 5.93 -3.15
CA GLY A 167 2.29 6.28 -4.38
C GLY A 167 1.43 6.48 -5.61
N GLN A 168 0.16 6.10 -5.58
CA GLN A 168 -0.79 6.20 -6.70
C GLN A 168 -2.26 6.30 -6.23
N PRO A 169 -2.67 7.35 -5.51
CA PRO A 169 -4.07 7.57 -5.14
C PRO A 169 -5.02 7.48 -6.35
N ARG A 170 -6.23 6.93 -6.17
CA ARG A 170 -7.24 6.78 -7.25
C ARG A 170 -8.60 7.40 -6.94
N ASP A 171 -8.65 8.30 -5.98
CA ASP A 171 -9.87 8.93 -5.49
C ASP A 171 -10.03 10.39 -5.94
N LYS A 172 -9.34 10.79 -7.03
CA LYS A 172 -9.30 12.17 -7.55
C LYS A 172 -8.64 13.17 -6.61
N ASN A 173 -7.83 12.68 -5.66
CA ASN A 173 -6.99 13.48 -4.79
C ASN A 173 -5.52 13.08 -5.00
N PRO A 174 -4.65 13.96 -5.52
CA PRO A 174 -3.27 13.62 -5.85
C PRO A 174 -2.36 13.46 -4.62
N LEU A 175 -2.83 13.85 -3.43
CA LEU A 175 -2.04 13.74 -2.20
C LEU A 175 -1.87 12.28 -1.79
N ALA A 176 -0.64 11.92 -1.39
CA ALA A 176 -0.33 10.62 -0.83
C ALA A 176 -1.26 10.32 0.36
N SER A 177 -1.77 9.09 0.43
CA SER A 177 -2.74 8.68 1.45
C SER A 177 -2.12 7.63 2.37
N TYR A 178 -2.33 7.82 3.68
CA TYR A 178 -2.03 6.79 4.65
C TYR A 178 -2.99 6.86 5.85
N GLY A 179 -2.92 5.89 6.76
CA GLY A 179 -3.75 5.84 7.96
C GLY A 179 -2.94 5.78 9.25
N ILE A 180 -3.44 6.42 10.30
CA ILE A 180 -2.99 6.24 11.68
C ILE A 180 -4.07 5.47 12.43
N LEU A 181 -3.69 4.33 13.01
CA LEU A 181 -4.53 3.55 13.91
C LEU A 181 -4.01 3.76 15.33
N THR A 182 -4.88 4.24 16.22
CA THR A 182 -4.62 4.34 17.66
C THR A 182 -5.50 3.33 18.38
N VAL A 183 -4.91 2.51 19.25
CA VAL A 183 -5.61 1.54 20.09
C VAL A 183 -5.40 1.93 21.55
N ASN A 184 -6.49 1.99 22.33
CA ASN A 184 -6.48 2.23 23.78
C ASN A 184 -7.70 1.54 24.41
N ASP A 185 -7.52 0.79 25.50
CA ASP A 185 -8.61 0.21 26.30
C ASP A 185 -9.69 -0.52 25.46
N GLU A 186 -9.30 -1.51 24.65
CA GLU A 186 -10.18 -2.26 23.71
C GLU A 186 -10.85 -1.42 22.61
N LYS A 187 -10.53 -0.12 22.50
CA LYS A 187 -11.08 0.77 21.48
C LYS A 187 -10.02 1.11 20.46
N TRP A 188 -10.48 1.37 19.25
CA TRP A 188 -9.64 1.84 18.17
C TRP A 188 -10.18 3.14 17.59
N LYS A 189 -9.27 3.96 17.09
CA LYS A 189 -9.55 5.15 16.28
C LYS A 189 -8.68 5.09 15.06
N TYR A 190 -9.26 5.42 13.91
CA TYR A 190 -8.54 5.48 12.65
C TYR A 190 -8.67 6.87 12.03
N GLU A 191 -7.56 7.41 11.55
CA GLU A 191 -7.49 8.70 10.89
C GLU A 191 -6.80 8.53 9.53
N ASN A 192 -7.47 8.91 8.45
CA ASN A 192 -6.85 8.98 7.13
C ASN A 192 -6.15 10.33 6.96
N ILE A 193 -4.89 10.32 6.56
CA ILE A 193 -4.04 11.49 6.40
C ILE A 193 -3.64 11.63 4.94
N ARG A 194 -3.57 12.89 4.48
CA ARG A 194 -3.19 13.27 3.12
C ARG A 194 -2.00 14.23 3.14
N ILE A 195 -0.94 13.88 2.43
CA ILE A 195 0.32 14.62 2.42
C ILE A 195 0.75 14.96 0.99
N PRO A 196 1.13 16.22 0.71
CA PRO A 196 1.71 16.58 -0.58
C PRO A 196 3.13 16.02 -0.70
N TYR A 197 3.53 15.69 -1.93
CA TYR A 197 4.89 15.28 -2.25
C TYR A 197 5.28 15.85 -3.62
N ASP A 198 6.57 15.80 -3.94
CA ASP A 198 7.11 16.38 -5.17
C ASP A 198 6.84 15.49 -6.40
N ILE A 199 5.65 15.63 -6.98
CA ILE A 199 5.24 14.92 -8.21
C ILE A 199 6.14 15.31 -9.40
N ASP A 200 6.62 16.56 -9.45
CA ASP A 200 7.46 17.04 -10.56
C ASP A 200 8.79 16.28 -10.63
N SER A 201 9.39 15.95 -9.47
CA SER A 201 10.58 15.11 -9.42
C SER A 201 10.31 13.65 -9.79
N VAL A 202 9.12 13.10 -9.49
CA VAL A 202 8.71 11.78 -10.02
C VAL A 202 8.63 11.82 -11.55
N LYS A 203 7.95 12.83 -12.10
CA LYS A 203 7.85 13.08 -13.55
C LYS A 203 9.22 13.22 -14.20
N TYR A 204 10.14 13.98 -13.60
CA TYR A 204 11.50 14.13 -14.11
C TYR A 204 12.16 12.76 -14.30
N GLN A 205 12.04 11.87 -13.31
CA GLN A 205 12.62 10.54 -13.39
C GLN A 205 11.93 9.66 -14.45
N PHE A 206 10.60 9.74 -14.59
CA PHE A 206 9.90 9.09 -15.71
C PHE A 206 10.45 9.51 -17.08
N VAL A 207 10.61 10.82 -17.31
CA VAL A 207 11.12 11.36 -18.58
C VAL A 207 12.56 10.93 -18.82
N LYS A 208 13.40 10.96 -17.78
CA LYS A 208 14.81 10.57 -17.86
C LYS A 208 15.00 9.10 -18.23
N GLU A 209 14.16 8.22 -17.68
CA GLU A 209 14.24 6.77 -17.90
C GLU A 209 13.45 6.31 -19.14
N GLY A 210 12.75 7.22 -19.82
CA GLY A 210 11.96 6.91 -21.02
C GLY A 210 10.69 6.11 -20.74
N LEU A 211 10.11 6.25 -19.54
CA LEU A 211 8.88 5.56 -19.13
C LEU A 211 7.62 6.25 -19.72
N PRO A 212 6.47 5.54 -19.81
CA PRO A 212 5.24 6.09 -20.38
C PRO A 212 4.76 7.36 -19.66
N VAL A 213 4.33 8.36 -20.45
CA VAL A 213 3.81 9.64 -19.94
C VAL A 213 2.62 9.46 -19.00
N ASP A 214 1.75 8.50 -19.30
CA ASP A 214 0.55 8.21 -18.50
C ASP A 214 0.89 7.75 -17.07
N GLY A 215 2.11 7.24 -16.85
CA GLY A 215 2.59 6.83 -15.54
C GLY A 215 2.69 7.98 -14.55
N PHE A 216 3.26 9.11 -14.94
CA PHE A 216 3.32 10.30 -14.07
C PHE A 216 2.09 11.21 -14.23
N ALA A 217 1.44 11.22 -15.40
CA ALA A 217 0.33 12.13 -15.66
C ALA A 217 -0.85 11.90 -14.69
N ARG A 218 -1.15 10.63 -14.40
CA ARG A 218 -2.20 10.23 -13.45
C ARG A 218 -1.96 10.71 -12.01
N LEU A 219 -0.70 10.92 -11.62
CA LEU A 219 -0.34 11.35 -10.26
C LEU A 219 -0.89 12.75 -9.97
N TYR A 220 -0.92 13.65 -10.95
CA TYR A 220 -1.47 15.01 -10.77
C TYR A 220 -2.99 15.01 -10.56
N GLY A 221 -3.68 13.99 -11.05
CA GLY A 221 -5.13 13.87 -10.93
C GLY A 221 -5.61 12.92 -9.84
N GLY A 222 -4.72 12.11 -9.24
CA GLY A 222 -5.12 11.00 -8.37
C GLY A 222 -6.02 10.00 -9.11
N GLU A 223 -5.59 9.56 -10.29
CA GLU A 223 -6.34 8.66 -11.19
C GLU A 223 -5.76 7.25 -11.25
#